data_AF-A0A962N1Z6-F1
#
_entry.id   AF-A0A962N1Z6-F1
#
_cell.length_a   1.000
_cell.length_b   1.000
_cell.length_c   1.000
_cell.angle_alpha   90.00
_cell.angle_beta   90.00
_cell.angle_gamma   90.00
#
_symmetry.space_group_name_H-M   'P 1'
#
loop_
_entity.id
_entity.type
_entity.pdbx_description
1 polymer ?
#
loop_
_entity_poly.entity_id
_entity_poly.type
_entity_poly.pdbx_seq_one_letter_code
_entity_poly.pdbx_strand_id
1 'polypeptide(L)'
;MRRTADIEVRSRSDRLARWLTIGGLAAVAALAITVATTQSHPLAAPKVEQAAEPVVPSAEATHPATRNTPPAWIPIDTHSTRTVYECRRGETRVLSDQPCGSDATVRQTDTARFSSYAPTPITPPAAMPTTGTTTRRAVPGADNRTLQEVICSAIESRIDRIDARMRVGYSGPEGERLRDKRRAAKDEYYDARCGR
;
A
#
# COMPACT_ATOMS: atom_id res chain seq x y z
N MET A 1 -54.92 5.24 33.32
CA MET A 1 -54.00 6.11 34.08
C MET A 1 -52.79 5.29 34.52
N ARG A 2 -51.59 5.73 34.09
CA ARG A 2 -50.24 5.56 34.69
C ARG A 2 -49.81 4.16 35.15
N ARG A 3 -48.84 3.55 34.46
CA ARG A 3 -47.70 2.76 35.02
C ARG A 3 -46.95 1.99 33.91
N THR A 4 -46.02 2.64 33.20
CA THR A 4 -45.00 1.93 32.38
C THR A 4 -43.69 2.70 32.20
N ALA A 5 -43.49 3.86 32.83
CA ALA A 5 -42.36 4.75 32.55
C ALA A 5 -41.15 4.63 33.51
N ASP A 6 -41.14 3.69 34.47
CA ASP A 6 -40.16 3.69 35.57
C ASP A 6 -39.02 2.66 35.47
N ILE A 7 -38.91 1.88 34.39
CA ILE A 7 -37.91 0.78 34.33
C ILE A 7 -36.61 1.19 33.62
N GLU A 8 -36.60 2.23 32.77
CA GLU A 8 -35.48 2.44 31.84
C GLU A 8 -34.35 3.35 32.35
N VAL A 9 -34.53 4.06 33.45
CA VAL A 9 -33.52 5.03 33.95
C VAL A 9 -32.44 4.37 34.82
N ARG A 10 -32.68 3.17 35.36
CA ARG A 10 -31.77 2.51 36.33
C ARG A 10 -30.59 1.76 35.71
N SER A 11 -30.55 1.60 34.39
CA SER A 11 -29.52 0.80 33.67
C SER A 11 -28.26 1.59 33.26
N ARG A 12 -28.31 2.93 33.24
CA ARG A 12 -27.18 3.76 32.82
C ARG A 12 -26.23 4.17 33.93
N SER A 13 -26.67 4.10 35.20
CA SER A 13 -25.89 4.56 36.36
C SER A 13 -24.84 3.54 36.85
N ASP A 14 -25.00 2.24 36.56
CA ASP A 14 -24.09 1.21 37.11
C ASP A 14 -22.82 0.97 36.28
N ARG A 15 -22.72 1.53 35.06
CA ARG A 15 -21.54 1.32 34.19
C ARG A 15 -20.42 2.35 34.40
N LEU A 16 -20.68 3.43 35.13
CA LEU A 16 -19.68 4.49 35.36
C LEU A 16 -18.91 4.34 36.69
N ALA A 17 -19.32 3.43 37.58
CA ALA A 17 -18.72 3.27 38.91
C ALA A 17 -17.62 2.20 39.01
N ARG A 18 -17.27 1.50 37.92
CA ARG A 18 -16.30 0.37 37.95
C ARG A 18 -14.91 0.64 37.36
N TRP A 19 -14.61 1.86 36.91
CA TRP A 19 -13.30 2.19 36.30
C TRP A 19 -12.39 3.07 37.17
N LEU A 20 -12.76 3.37 38.42
CA LEU A 20 -12.04 4.34 39.26
C LEU A 20 -11.23 3.76 40.44
N THR A 21 -11.01 2.45 40.53
CA THR A 21 -10.29 1.87 41.68
C THR A 21 -9.29 0.76 41.31
N ILE A 22 -8.29 1.10 40.48
CA ILE A 22 -6.96 0.47 40.44
C ILE A 22 -6.01 1.64 40.08
N GLY A 23 -5.45 2.46 40.98
CA GLY A 23 -4.79 2.14 42.24
C GLY A 23 -3.63 1.19 41.95
N GLY A 24 -2.37 1.55 41.78
CA GLY A 24 -1.59 2.70 42.22
C GLY A 24 -0.20 2.16 42.63
N LEU A 25 0.86 2.96 42.40
CA LEU A 25 2.19 2.91 43.04
C LEU A 25 3.13 1.72 42.78
N ALA A 26 4.19 1.98 42.00
CA ALA A 26 5.62 1.69 42.26
C ALA A 26 6.41 2.05 41.00
N ALA A 27 7.66 2.52 40.99
CA ALA A 27 8.57 3.12 41.95
C ALA A 27 9.63 3.84 41.09
N VAL A 28 10.29 4.81 41.70
CA VAL A 28 11.37 5.60 41.12
C VAL A 28 12.55 4.70 40.73
N ALA A 29 13.08 4.87 39.52
CA ALA A 29 14.47 4.61 39.22
C ALA A 29 14.94 5.61 38.16
N ALA A 30 15.59 6.66 38.66
CA ALA A 30 16.44 7.52 37.85
C ALA A 30 17.61 6.68 37.29
N LEU A 31 17.82 6.72 35.98
CA LEU A 31 19.15 6.53 35.42
C LEU A 31 19.37 7.57 34.33
N ALA A 32 20.19 8.55 34.67
CA ALA A 32 20.87 9.41 33.72
C ALA A 32 21.77 8.54 32.84
N ILE A 33 21.54 8.54 31.53
CA ILE A 33 22.56 8.14 30.57
C ILE A 33 22.83 9.33 29.65
N THR A 34 23.95 9.94 29.99
CA THR A 34 24.82 10.83 29.24
C THR A 34 24.64 10.84 27.73
N VAL A 35 24.51 12.07 27.23
CA VAL A 35 24.79 12.54 25.87
C VAL A 35 26.02 11.83 25.29
N ALA A 36 25.83 11.05 24.22
CA ALA A 36 26.89 10.67 23.31
C ALA A 36 26.69 11.45 22.01
N THR A 37 27.38 12.59 21.93
CA THR A 37 27.68 13.31 20.69
C THR A 37 28.44 12.37 19.74
N THR A 38 27.76 11.77 18.77
CA THR A 38 28.45 11.15 17.63
C THR A 38 28.82 12.24 16.65
N GLN A 39 30.10 12.63 16.73
CA GLN A 39 30.79 13.53 15.82
C GLN A 39 30.74 12.99 14.39
N SER A 40 30.39 13.88 13.48
CA SER A 40 30.56 13.77 12.03
C SER A 40 32.04 13.63 11.68
N HIS A 41 32.42 12.48 11.13
CA HIS A 41 33.69 12.31 10.42
C HIS A 41 33.45 12.47 8.91
N PRO A 42 33.99 13.52 8.27
CA PRO A 42 34.19 13.55 6.83
C PRO A 42 35.55 12.89 6.53
N LEU A 43 35.53 11.62 6.13
CA LEU A 43 36.73 10.96 5.61
C LEU A 43 36.45 10.49 4.19
N ALA A 44 37.06 11.25 3.28
CA ALA A 44 37.75 10.79 2.09
C ALA A 44 37.00 9.83 1.14
N ALA A 45 36.72 10.37 -0.04
CA ALA A 45 36.46 9.59 -1.25
C ALA A 45 37.50 8.45 -1.40
N PRO A 46 37.06 7.20 -1.65
CA PRO A 46 37.99 6.18 -2.11
C PRO A 46 38.45 6.55 -3.52
N LYS A 47 39.75 6.86 -3.60
CA LYS A 47 40.56 6.87 -4.81
C LYS A 47 40.29 5.57 -5.57
N VAL A 48 39.73 5.69 -6.78
CA VAL A 48 39.61 4.59 -7.73
C VAL A 48 41.03 4.24 -8.15
N GLU A 49 41.60 3.20 -7.52
CA GLU A 49 42.83 2.58 -7.96
C GLU A 49 42.47 1.31 -8.72
N GLN A 50 42.51 1.48 -10.04
CA GLN A 50 42.35 0.47 -11.06
C GLN A 50 43.52 -0.51 -10.94
N ALA A 51 43.25 -1.69 -10.36
CA ALA A 51 44.22 -2.78 -10.25
C ALA A 51 43.80 -3.92 -11.20
N ALA A 52 44.80 -4.39 -11.94
CA ALA A 52 44.74 -5.26 -13.09
C ALA A 52 44.10 -6.64 -12.86
N GLU A 53 43.62 -7.20 -13.97
CA GLU A 53 43.11 -8.56 -14.13
C GLU A 53 44.08 -9.63 -13.59
N PRO A 54 43.58 -10.65 -12.89
CA PRO A 54 44.24 -11.95 -12.85
C PRO A 54 43.77 -12.80 -14.04
N VAL A 55 44.69 -13.05 -14.98
CA VAL A 55 44.59 -14.11 -15.98
C VAL A 55 44.50 -15.45 -15.25
N VAL A 56 43.37 -16.14 -15.39
CA VAL A 56 43.20 -17.52 -14.89
C VAL A 56 43.55 -18.48 -16.03
N PRO A 57 44.48 -19.43 -15.85
CA PRO A 57 44.83 -20.40 -16.89
C PRO A 57 43.74 -21.48 -17.04
N SER A 58 43.36 -21.73 -18.30
CA SER A 58 42.57 -22.87 -18.74
C SER A 58 43.17 -24.19 -18.27
N ALA A 59 42.39 -24.95 -17.50
CA ALA A 59 42.58 -26.39 -17.38
C ALA A 59 41.45 -27.07 -18.14
N GLU A 60 41.78 -27.59 -19.33
CA GLU A 60 40.98 -28.53 -20.10
C GLU A 60 40.72 -29.80 -19.27
N ALA A 61 39.47 -30.05 -18.93
CA ALA A 61 38.99 -31.37 -18.54
C ALA A 61 38.01 -31.85 -19.61
N THR A 62 38.50 -32.74 -20.46
CA THR A 62 37.75 -33.44 -21.52
C THR A 62 36.61 -34.26 -20.91
N HIS A 63 35.36 -33.89 -21.20
CA HIS A 63 34.19 -34.75 -21.03
C HIS A 63 33.50 -34.89 -22.39
N PRO A 64 33.04 -36.10 -22.79
CA PRO A 64 32.44 -36.31 -24.11
C PRO A 64 31.11 -35.54 -24.23
N ALA A 65 31.09 -34.64 -25.21
CA ALA A 65 29.97 -33.77 -25.53
C ALA A 65 28.72 -34.55 -25.96
N THR A 66 27.71 -34.56 -25.11
CA THR A 66 26.33 -34.70 -25.58
C THR A 66 25.94 -33.33 -26.16
N ARG A 67 25.61 -33.28 -27.46
CA ARG A 67 25.25 -32.07 -28.19
C ARG A 67 23.97 -31.42 -27.62
N ASN A 68 24.12 -30.60 -26.59
CA ASN A 68 23.22 -29.52 -26.26
C ASN A 68 23.96 -28.22 -26.56
N THR A 69 23.87 -27.75 -27.81
CA THR A 69 24.32 -26.40 -28.18
C THR A 69 23.47 -25.42 -27.36
N PRO A 70 24.06 -24.63 -26.43
CA PRO A 70 23.33 -23.51 -25.85
C PRO A 70 22.99 -22.55 -26.99
N PRO A 71 21.80 -21.92 -27.00
CA PRO A 71 21.53 -20.88 -27.99
C PRO A 71 22.65 -19.85 -27.90
N ALA A 72 23.19 -19.46 -29.06
CA ALA A 72 24.18 -18.40 -29.14
C ALA A 72 23.66 -17.20 -28.35
N TRP A 73 24.34 -16.82 -27.28
CA TRP A 73 24.09 -15.58 -26.59
C TRP A 73 24.47 -14.48 -27.58
N ILE A 74 23.49 -13.97 -28.31
CA ILE A 74 23.65 -12.73 -29.06
C ILE A 74 23.90 -11.67 -27.98
N PRO A 75 25.05 -10.97 -27.95
CA PRO A 75 25.20 -9.82 -27.09
C PRO A 75 24.16 -8.80 -27.54
N ILE A 76 23.09 -8.65 -26.75
CA ILE A 76 22.18 -7.54 -26.91
C ILE A 76 23.04 -6.33 -26.51
N ASP A 77 23.28 -5.40 -27.43
CA ASP A 77 23.77 -4.08 -27.08
C ASP A 77 22.74 -3.43 -26.14
N THR A 78 22.87 -3.68 -24.84
CA THR A 78 21.90 -3.24 -23.82
C THR A 78 22.07 -1.78 -23.45
N HIS A 79 22.90 -1.00 -24.16
CA HIS A 79 23.09 0.41 -23.86
C HIS A 79 22.16 1.28 -24.70
N SER A 80 20.86 1.17 -24.46
CA SER A 80 19.88 2.13 -25.00
C SER A 80 19.87 3.37 -24.11
N THR A 81 20.52 4.46 -24.52
CA THR A 81 20.49 5.73 -23.79
C THR A 81 19.37 6.64 -24.28
N ARG A 82 18.62 7.26 -23.36
CA ARG A 82 17.63 8.30 -23.67
C ARG A 82 18.01 9.62 -23.02
N THR A 83 17.80 10.70 -23.75
CA THR A 83 17.93 12.06 -23.23
C THR A 83 16.75 12.37 -22.31
N VAL A 84 17.05 12.81 -21.10
CA VAL A 84 16.10 13.27 -20.09
C VAL A 84 16.49 14.68 -19.68
N TYR A 85 15.53 15.60 -19.65
CA TYR A 85 15.70 16.97 -19.22
C TYR A 85 15.41 17.06 -17.72
N GLU A 86 16.35 17.62 -16.98
CA GLU A 86 16.19 17.94 -15.58
C GLU A 86 15.76 19.39 -15.42
N CYS A 87 14.58 19.56 -14.87
CA CYS A 87 13.88 20.82 -14.69
C CYS A 87 13.82 21.19 -13.21
N ARG A 88 13.80 22.49 -12.91
CA ARG A 88 13.46 22.99 -11.57
C ARG A 88 12.07 23.62 -11.59
N ARG A 89 11.19 23.16 -10.70
CA ARG A 89 9.90 23.81 -10.40
C ARG A 89 9.93 24.24 -8.95
N GLY A 90 10.23 25.51 -8.71
CA GLY A 90 10.58 26.00 -7.38
C GLY A 90 11.82 25.27 -6.84
N GLU A 91 11.71 24.69 -5.66
CA GLU A 91 12.78 23.88 -5.04
C GLU A 91 12.76 22.40 -5.47
N THR A 92 11.78 21.98 -6.26
CA THR A 92 11.63 20.57 -6.66
C THR A 92 12.29 20.30 -8.00
N ARG A 93 13.16 19.27 -8.03
CA ARG A 93 13.72 18.71 -9.26
C ARG A 93 12.70 17.78 -9.92
N VAL A 94 12.44 17.99 -11.21
CA VAL A 94 11.52 17.18 -12.01
C VAL A 94 12.28 16.68 -13.25
N LEU A 95 12.12 15.40 -13.59
CA LEU A 95 12.66 14.81 -14.82
C LEU A 95 11.57 14.80 -15.89
N SER A 96 11.90 15.25 -17.10
CA SER A 96 11.00 15.38 -18.23
C SER A 96 11.63 14.76 -19.48
N ASP A 97 10.83 14.16 -20.35
CA ASP A 97 11.26 13.70 -21.67
C ASP A 97 11.18 14.81 -22.74
N GLN A 98 10.64 15.97 -22.38
CA GLN A 98 10.60 17.19 -23.19
C GLN A 98 11.38 18.34 -22.53
N PRO A 99 11.96 19.27 -23.30
CA PRO A 99 12.59 20.47 -22.76
C PRO A 99 11.55 21.33 -22.04
N CYS A 100 11.91 21.82 -20.85
CA CYS A 100 11.00 22.52 -19.94
C CYS A 100 11.35 24.00 -19.71
N GLY A 101 12.38 24.50 -20.38
CA GLY A 101 12.92 25.84 -20.20
C GLY A 101 14.36 25.92 -20.68
N SER A 102 14.91 27.13 -20.75
CA SER A 102 16.31 27.37 -21.09
C SER A 102 17.29 26.97 -19.97
N ASP A 103 16.79 26.81 -18.74
CA ASP A 103 17.52 26.35 -17.57
C ASP A 103 17.50 24.82 -17.40
N ALA A 104 16.93 24.09 -18.35
CA ALA A 104 16.88 22.63 -18.33
C ALA A 104 18.29 22.03 -18.45
N THR A 105 18.68 21.22 -17.47
CA THR A 105 19.93 20.47 -17.53
C THR A 105 19.72 19.17 -18.30
N VAL A 106 20.49 18.95 -19.37
CA VAL A 106 20.37 17.74 -20.19
C VAL A 106 21.13 16.58 -19.55
N ARG A 107 20.47 15.42 -19.40
CA ARG A 107 21.09 14.20 -18.88
C ARG A 107 20.87 13.02 -19.81
N GLN A 108 21.92 12.24 -20.05
CA GLN A 108 21.79 10.94 -20.68
C GLN A 108 21.54 9.88 -19.61
N THR A 109 20.54 9.05 -19.86
CA THR A 109 20.11 8.01 -18.93
C THR A 109 20.04 6.67 -19.64
N ASP A 110 20.67 5.65 -19.07
CA ASP A 110 20.67 4.29 -19.59
C ASP A 110 19.30 3.63 -19.33
N THR A 111 18.50 3.49 -20.37
CA THR A 111 17.13 2.94 -20.29
C THR A 111 17.08 1.46 -19.97
N ALA A 112 18.18 0.70 -20.15
CA ALA A 112 18.20 -0.70 -19.75
C ALA A 112 18.15 -0.90 -18.23
N ARG A 113 18.39 0.16 -17.45
CA ARG A 113 18.24 0.16 -16.00
C ARG A 113 16.83 0.55 -15.52
N PHE A 114 15.91 0.87 -16.42
CA PHE A 114 14.56 1.33 -16.08
C PHE A 114 13.50 0.32 -16.51
N SER A 115 12.61 -0.05 -15.59
CA SER A 115 11.38 -0.76 -15.92
C SER A 115 10.28 0.24 -16.26
N SER A 116 9.86 0.31 -17.52
CA SER A 116 8.65 1.06 -17.90
C SER A 116 7.41 0.17 -17.75
N TYR A 117 6.37 0.68 -17.09
CA TYR A 117 5.05 0.07 -17.08
C TYR A 117 4.13 0.86 -18.02
N ALA A 118 3.60 0.20 -19.06
CA ALA A 118 2.55 0.75 -19.90
C ALA A 118 1.20 0.31 -19.30
N PRO A 119 0.45 1.19 -18.61
CA PRO A 119 -0.86 0.81 -18.10
C PRO A 119 -1.76 0.44 -19.27
N THR A 120 -2.50 -0.66 -19.13
CA THR A 120 -3.57 -0.98 -20.08
C THR A 120 -4.57 0.18 -20.11
N PRO A 121 -4.88 0.76 -21.28
CA PRO A 121 -5.82 1.85 -21.37
C PRO A 121 -7.17 1.38 -20.85
N ILE A 122 -7.72 2.11 -19.87
CA ILE A 122 -9.04 1.82 -19.31
C ILE A 122 -10.05 2.42 -20.29
N THR A 123 -10.75 1.58 -21.05
CA THR A 123 -11.89 2.04 -21.84
C THR A 123 -13.01 2.43 -20.88
N PRO A 124 -13.48 3.68 -20.87
CA PRO A 124 -14.64 4.04 -20.07
C PRO A 124 -15.82 3.16 -20.50
N PRO A 125 -16.60 2.61 -19.55
CA PRO A 125 -17.75 1.79 -19.91
C PRO A 125 -18.73 2.61 -20.74
N ALA A 126 -19.27 2.00 -21.80
CA ALA A 126 -20.33 2.59 -22.59
C ALA A 126 -21.50 2.97 -21.67
N ALA A 127 -22.07 4.17 -21.88
CA ALA A 127 -23.25 4.62 -21.15
C ALA A 127 -24.36 3.57 -21.30
N MET A 128 -24.76 2.94 -20.18
CA MET A 128 -25.80 1.92 -20.20
C MET A 128 -27.16 2.58 -20.50
N PRO A 129 -28.00 1.98 -21.37
CA PRO A 129 -29.36 2.44 -21.56
C PRO A 129 -30.18 2.21 -20.29
N THR A 130 -30.72 3.29 -19.72
CA THR A 130 -31.65 3.24 -18.59
C THR A 130 -32.95 2.59 -19.06
N THR A 131 -33.13 1.30 -18.76
CA THR A 131 -34.33 0.57 -19.16
C THR A 131 -35.20 0.26 -17.94
N GLY A 132 -36.39 0.87 -17.95
CA GLY A 132 -37.68 0.26 -17.62
C GLY A 132 -37.88 -0.37 -16.23
N THR A 133 -38.81 0.21 -15.48
CA THR A 133 -39.44 -0.40 -14.30
C THR A 133 -40.02 -1.77 -14.63
N THR A 134 -39.33 -2.84 -14.25
CA THR A 134 -39.87 -4.21 -14.31
C THR A 134 -40.69 -4.50 -13.06
N THR A 135 -41.99 -4.70 -13.21
CA THR A 135 -42.86 -5.22 -12.14
C THR A 135 -42.49 -6.68 -11.87
N ARG A 136 -41.83 -6.95 -10.74
CA ARG A 136 -41.33 -8.28 -10.39
C ARG A 136 -42.45 -9.11 -9.77
N ARG A 137 -42.77 -10.26 -10.38
CA ARG A 137 -43.67 -11.27 -9.82
C ARG A 137 -42.98 -11.92 -8.61
N ALA A 138 -43.65 -11.91 -7.45
CA ALA A 138 -43.10 -12.48 -6.23
C ALA A 138 -42.93 -14.01 -6.37
N VAL A 139 -41.69 -14.47 -6.16
CA VAL A 139 -41.34 -15.89 -6.06
C VAL A 139 -41.22 -16.22 -4.56
N PRO A 140 -41.84 -17.30 -4.05
CA PRO A 140 -41.69 -17.68 -2.65
C PRO A 140 -40.22 -17.95 -2.32
N GLY A 141 -39.65 -17.21 -1.36
CA GLY A 141 -38.24 -17.29 -0.98
C GLY A 141 -37.33 -16.18 -1.54
N ALA A 142 -37.87 -15.26 -2.35
CA ALA A 142 -37.12 -14.09 -2.82
C ALA A 142 -36.72 -13.12 -1.69
N ASP A 143 -37.55 -13.02 -0.65
CA ASP A 143 -37.41 -12.01 0.40
C ASP A 143 -36.15 -12.19 1.26
N ASN A 144 -35.73 -13.44 1.48
CA ASN A 144 -34.52 -13.73 2.24
C ASN A 144 -33.25 -13.45 1.42
N ARG A 145 -33.30 -13.69 0.11
CA ARG A 145 -32.17 -13.40 -0.78
C ARG A 145 -31.97 -11.90 -0.95
N THR A 146 -33.04 -11.13 -1.09
CA THR A 146 -32.97 -9.67 -1.14
C THR A 146 -32.53 -9.07 0.19
N LEU A 147 -32.99 -9.60 1.33
CA LEU A 147 -32.51 -9.18 2.65
C LEU A 147 -30.99 -9.43 2.80
N GLN A 148 -30.52 -10.60 2.36
CA GLN A 148 -29.10 -10.94 2.40
C GLN A 148 -28.25 -10.00 1.54
N GLU A 149 -28.71 -9.67 0.33
CA GLU A 149 -28.05 -8.69 -0.55
C GLU A 149 -27.98 -7.29 0.11
N VAL A 150 -29.04 -6.86 0.79
CA VAL A 150 -29.07 -5.60 1.54
C VAL A 150 -28.07 -5.62 2.70
N ILE A 151 -27.98 -6.73 3.45
CA ILE A 151 -27.01 -6.87 4.54
C ILE A 151 -25.59 -6.79 4.01
N CYS A 152 -25.27 -7.57 2.96
CA CYS A 152 -23.93 -7.61 2.39
C CYS A 152 -23.50 -6.25 1.83
N SER A 153 -24.37 -5.57 1.07
CA SER A 153 -24.08 -4.24 0.53
C SER A 153 -23.86 -3.19 1.62
N ALA A 154 -24.56 -3.28 2.75
CA ALA A 154 -24.35 -2.39 3.89
C ALA A 154 -22.96 -2.59 4.54
N ILE A 155 -22.52 -3.85 4.68
CA ILE A 155 -21.20 -4.19 5.23
C ILE A 155 -20.09 -3.74 4.27
N GLU A 156 -20.22 -4.01 2.96
CA GLU A 156 -19.27 -3.56 1.93
C GLU A 156 -19.13 -2.04 1.93
N SER A 157 -20.26 -1.32 1.94
CA SER A 157 -20.26 0.14 2.04
C SER A 157 -19.54 0.66 3.29
N ARG A 158 -19.60 -0.08 4.41
CA ARG A 158 -18.87 0.28 5.63
C ARG A 158 -17.38 0.02 5.48
N ILE A 159 -16.96 -1.08 4.87
CA ILE A 159 -15.55 -1.38 4.57
C ILE A 159 -14.98 -0.28 3.67
N ASP A 160 -15.70 0.09 2.61
CA ASP A 160 -15.26 1.11 1.66
C ASP A 160 -15.07 2.48 2.31
N ARG A 161 -15.98 2.89 3.22
CA ARG A 161 -15.82 4.12 4.00
C ARG A 161 -14.56 4.11 4.87
N ILE A 162 -14.24 2.96 5.48
CA ILE A 162 -13.02 2.81 6.30
C ILE A 162 -11.79 2.90 5.39
N ASP A 163 -11.78 2.19 4.27
CA ASP A 163 -10.67 2.19 3.32
C ASP A 163 -10.47 3.58 2.68
N ALA A 164 -11.55 4.29 2.37
CA ALA A 164 -11.48 5.68 1.93
C ALA A 164 -10.85 6.59 3.00
N ARG A 165 -11.24 6.47 4.28
CA ARG A 165 -10.61 7.23 5.37
C ARG A 165 -9.13 6.88 5.53
N MET A 166 -8.75 5.62 5.31
CA MET A 166 -7.36 5.18 5.36
C MET A 166 -6.50 5.80 4.23
N ARG A 167 -7.07 6.14 3.08
CA ARG A 167 -6.33 6.73 1.95
C ARG A 167 -5.97 8.21 2.16
N VAL A 168 -6.71 8.95 2.97
CA VAL A 168 -6.53 10.41 3.15
C VAL A 168 -5.38 10.78 4.10
N GLY A 169 -4.67 9.80 4.66
CA GLY A 169 -3.65 9.99 5.70
C GLY A 169 -4.26 10.13 7.10
N TYR A 170 -3.58 9.56 8.10
CA TYR A 170 -4.06 9.51 9.48
C TYR A 170 -2.88 9.46 10.46
N SER A 171 -3.13 9.80 11.72
CA SER A 171 -2.14 9.62 12.80
C SER A 171 -1.97 8.14 13.16
N GLY A 172 -0.82 7.75 13.71
CA GLY A 172 -0.55 6.35 14.11
C GLY A 172 -1.67 5.72 14.96
N PRO A 173 -2.09 6.35 16.07
CA PRO A 173 -3.18 5.83 16.91
C PRO A 173 -4.53 5.74 16.20
N GLU A 174 -4.84 6.68 15.30
CA GLU A 174 -6.05 6.64 14.48
C GLU A 174 -5.98 5.48 13.46
N GLY A 175 -4.79 5.23 12.92
CA GLY A 175 -4.52 4.12 12.00
C GLY A 175 -4.83 2.77 12.61
N GLU A 176 -4.37 2.51 13.84
CA GLU A 176 -4.68 1.25 14.53
C GLU A 176 -6.18 1.08 14.75
N ARG A 177 -6.88 2.15 15.17
CA ARG A 177 -8.34 2.14 15.31
C ARG A 177 -9.05 1.85 13.98
N LEU A 178 -8.58 2.40 12.86
CA LEU A 178 -9.15 2.15 11.53
C LEU A 178 -8.91 0.70 11.10
N ARG A 179 -7.72 0.15 11.34
CA ARG A 179 -7.40 -1.26 11.05
C ARG A 179 -8.26 -2.21 11.87
N ASP A 180 -8.48 -1.93 13.15
CA ASP A 180 -9.37 -2.71 14.00
C ASP A 180 -10.82 -2.67 13.50
N LYS A 181 -11.34 -1.48 13.16
CA LYS A 181 -12.67 -1.33 12.57
C LYS A 181 -12.82 -2.08 11.26
N ARG A 182 -11.77 -2.07 10.43
CA ARG A 182 -11.74 -2.77 9.15
C ARG A 182 -11.77 -4.29 9.35
N ARG A 183 -10.96 -4.81 10.28
CA ARG A 183 -10.95 -6.24 10.65
C ARG A 183 -12.35 -6.67 11.10
N ALA A 184 -12.93 -5.96 12.07
CA ALA A 184 -14.27 -6.27 12.57
C ALA A 184 -15.36 -6.23 11.47
N ALA A 185 -15.28 -5.28 10.52
CA ALA A 185 -16.23 -5.23 9.41
C ALA A 185 -16.06 -6.39 8.41
N LYS A 186 -14.82 -6.86 8.22
CA LYS A 186 -14.56 -8.05 7.39
C LYS A 186 -14.99 -9.34 8.07
N ASP A 187 -14.81 -9.45 9.37
CA ASP A 187 -15.30 -10.59 10.14
C ASP A 187 -16.83 -10.68 10.01
N GLU A 188 -17.53 -9.55 10.19
CA GLU A 188 -18.97 -9.44 9.97
C GLU A 188 -19.39 -9.84 8.54
N TYR A 189 -18.62 -9.46 7.52
CA TYR A 189 -18.85 -9.84 6.13
C TYR A 189 -18.80 -11.37 5.92
N TYR A 190 -17.78 -12.03 6.49
CA TYR A 190 -17.63 -13.48 6.37
C TYR A 190 -18.63 -14.26 7.21
N ASP A 191 -18.95 -13.77 8.41
CA ASP A 191 -19.98 -14.35 9.29
C ASP A 191 -21.36 -14.29 8.64
N ALA A 192 -21.67 -13.18 7.96
CA ALA A 192 -22.87 -13.03 7.16
C ALA A 192 -22.84 -13.88 5.86
N ARG A 193 -21.74 -14.58 5.56
CA ARG A 193 -21.53 -15.38 4.34
C ARG A 193 -21.65 -14.56 3.05
N CYS A 194 -21.31 -13.28 3.10
CA CYS A 194 -21.23 -12.46 1.90
C CYS A 194 -20.06 -12.98 1.03
N GLY A 195 -20.32 -13.19 -0.27
CA GLY A 195 -19.32 -13.70 -1.22
C GLY A 195 -19.25 -15.24 -1.38
N ARG A 196 -20.24 -15.99 -0.92
CA ARG A 196 -20.44 -17.40 -1.30
C ARG A 196 -21.45 -17.57 -2.42
#